data_AF-A0A2G9PAK9-F1
#
_entry.id   AF-A0A2G9PAK9-F1
#
_cell.length_a   1.000
_cell.length_b   1.000
_cell.length_c   1.000
_cell.angle_alpha   90.00
_cell.angle_beta   90.00
_cell.angle_gamma   90.00
#
_symmetry.space_group_name_H-M   'P 1'
#
loop_
_entity.id
_entity.type
_entity.pdbx_description
1 polymer ?
#
loop_
_entity_poly.entity_id
_entity_poly.type
_entity_poly.pdbx_seq_one_letter_code
_entity_poly.pdbx_strand_id
1 'polypeptide(L)'
;MDKLIHTKLTKLELELKRLGFHELFIRNSIESLEEDAFELLSSTHAGDHLRNYFRFLENKTNFITTEFLHRRKREVHNPLWDSRVNQALEQIERVAPTEKLSEFAKQLLSQSLLR
;
A
#
# COMPACT_ATOMS: atom_id res chain seq x y z
N MET A 1 12.11 3.04 17.39
CA MET A 1 11.33 2.35 16.34
C MET A 1 10.24 3.26 15.79
N ASP A 2 9.57 4.01 16.66
CA ASP A 2 8.46 4.91 16.31
C ASP A 2 8.83 5.96 15.25
N LYS A 3 10.03 6.55 15.36
CA LYS A 3 10.56 7.48 14.35
C LYS A 3 10.69 6.85 12.95
N LEU A 4 11.01 5.55 12.86
CA LEU A 4 11.10 4.83 11.59
C LEU A 4 9.71 4.61 10.99
N ILE A 5 8.73 4.24 11.82
CA ILE A 5 7.32 4.05 11.42
C ILE A 5 6.80 5.35 10.82
N HIS A 6 6.89 6.45 11.57
CA HIS A 6 6.45 7.77 11.10
C HIS A 6 7.15 8.16 9.79
N THR A 7 8.48 7.99 9.71
CA THR A 7 9.23 8.33 8.47
C THR A 7 8.74 7.54 7.26
N LYS A 8 8.45 6.24 7.42
CA LYS A 8 7.97 5.38 6.33
C LYS A 8 6.54 5.74 5.93
N LEU A 9 5.66 6.00 6.88
CA LEU A 9 4.27 6.38 6.62
C LEU A 9 4.15 7.77 5.99
N THR A 10 4.92 8.76 6.44
CA THR A 10 4.95 10.10 5.81
C THR A 10 5.43 10.02 4.35
N LYS A 11 6.41 9.16 4.04
CA LYS A 11 6.85 8.96 2.65
C LYS A 11 5.73 8.39 1.78
N LEU A 12 5.02 7.39 2.29
CA LEU A 12 3.87 6.79 1.61
C LEU A 12 2.77 7.83 1.38
N GLU A 13 2.43 8.62 2.40
CA GLU A 13 1.44 9.69 2.31
C GLU A 13 1.75 10.68 1.17
N LEU A 14 3.00 11.16 1.11
CA LEU A 14 3.45 12.09 0.07
C LEU A 14 3.37 11.48 -1.33
N GLU A 15 3.69 10.20 -1.46
CA GLU A 15 3.60 9.49 -2.74
C GLU A 15 2.15 9.32 -3.21
N LEU A 16 1.24 8.93 -2.31
CA LEU A 16 -0.19 8.84 -2.62
C LEU A 16 -0.78 10.21 -3.00
N LYS A 17 -0.40 11.29 -2.30
CA LYS A 17 -0.78 12.66 -2.68
C LYS A 17 -0.29 13.01 -4.08
N ARG A 18 0.97 12.69 -4.40
CA ARG A 18 1.56 12.93 -5.73
C ARG A 18 0.83 12.17 -6.85
N LEU A 19 0.33 10.98 -6.55
CA LEU A 19 -0.48 10.19 -7.47
C LEU A 19 -1.93 10.70 -7.60
N GLY A 20 -2.36 11.65 -6.76
CA GLY A 20 -3.69 12.27 -6.86
C GLY A 20 -4.80 11.46 -6.21
N PHE A 21 -4.48 10.61 -5.23
CA PHE A 21 -5.49 9.99 -4.37
C PHE A 21 -6.20 11.04 -3.48
N HIS A 22 -7.44 10.75 -3.10
CA HIS A 22 -8.26 11.66 -2.30
C HIS A 22 -7.75 11.78 -0.85
N GLU A 23 -7.74 12.99 -0.27
CA GLU A 23 -7.18 13.22 1.07
C GLU A 23 -7.82 12.35 2.17
N LEU A 24 -9.16 12.22 2.15
CA LEU A 24 -9.87 11.36 3.10
C LEU A 24 -9.40 9.90 3.05
N PHE A 25 -9.15 9.38 1.85
CA PHE A 25 -8.64 8.02 1.67
C PHE A 25 -7.22 7.89 2.23
N ILE A 26 -6.35 8.85 1.90
CA ILE A 26 -4.97 8.86 2.36
C ILE A 26 -4.92 8.91 3.89
N ARG A 27 -5.67 9.82 4.53
CA ARG A 27 -5.68 9.96 5.99
C ARG A 27 -6.11 8.66 6.69
N ASN A 28 -7.28 8.13 6.32
CA ASN A 28 -7.80 6.90 6.94
C ASN A 28 -6.84 5.72 6.75
N SER A 29 -6.16 5.66 5.59
CA SER A 29 -5.18 4.64 5.31
C SER A 29 -3.94 4.75 6.19
N ILE A 30 -3.38 5.95 6.31
CA ILE A 30 -2.17 6.18 7.11
C ILE A 30 -2.43 5.93 8.59
N GLU A 31 -3.57 6.37 9.12
CA GLU A 31 -3.99 6.09 10.50
C GLU A 31 -4.09 4.58 10.77
N SER A 32 -4.72 3.83 9.87
CA SER A 32 -4.84 2.37 9.99
C SER A 32 -3.47 1.64 9.94
N LEU A 33 -2.57 2.06 9.03
CA LEU A 33 -1.23 1.48 8.92
C LEU A 33 -0.34 1.84 10.12
N GLU A 34 -0.58 2.99 10.74
CA GLU A 34 0.10 3.40 11.96
C GLU A 34 -0.29 2.51 13.13
N GLU A 35 -1.58 2.25 13.34
CA GLU A 35 -2.07 1.30 14.34
C GLU A 35 -1.45 -0.09 14.16
N ASP A 36 -1.48 -0.64 12.93
CA ASP A 36 -0.88 -1.93 12.61
C ASP A 36 0.62 -1.98 12.93
N ALA A 37 1.36 -0.93 12.55
CA ALA A 37 2.79 -0.86 12.81
C ALA A 37 3.09 -0.80 14.33
N PHE A 38 2.25 -0.12 15.10
CA PHE A 38 2.37 -0.10 16.56
C PHE A 38 2.00 -1.45 17.19
N GLU A 39 0.99 -2.16 16.70
CA GLU A 39 0.67 -3.52 17.16
C GLU A 39 1.85 -4.48 16.94
N LEU A 40 2.53 -4.39 15.80
CA LEU A 40 3.70 -5.24 15.50
C LEU A 40 4.89 -5.00 16.45
N LEU A 41 4.98 -3.83 17.10
CA LEU A 41 6.02 -3.55 18.10
C LEU A 41 5.90 -4.41 19.35
N SER A 42 4.70 -4.92 19.65
CA SER A 42 4.44 -5.81 20.78
C SER A 42 4.94 -7.25 20.55
N SER A 43 5.33 -7.60 19.32
CA SER A 43 5.76 -8.95 18.97
C SER A 43 7.22 -9.23 19.35
N THR A 44 7.51 -10.49 19.67
CA THR A 44 8.86 -10.97 20.02
C THR A 44 9.90 -10.74 18.91
N HIS A 45 9.45 -10.60 17.66
CA HIS A 45 10.27 -10.36 16.46
C HIS A 45 9.91 -9.03 15.77
N ALA A 46 9.53 -8.00 16.55
CA ALA A 46 9.04 -6.71 16.05
C ALA A 46 9.93 -6.11 14.94
N GLY A 47 11.25 -6.23 15.04
CA GLY A 47 12.20 -5.69 14.06
C GLY A 47 12.04 -6.30 12.66
N ASP A 48 11.93 -7.63 12.57
CA ASP A 48 11.81 -8.33 11.30
C ASP A 48 10.39 -8.21 10.72
N HIS A 49 9.37 -8.28 11.59
CA HIS A 49 7.98 -8.07 11.18
C HIS A 49 7.77 -6.67 10.61
N LEU A 50 8.24 -5.61 11.28
CA LEU A 50 8.15 -4.24 10.78
C LEU A 50 8.93 -4.03 9.50
N ARG A 51 10.11 -4.64 9.37
CA ARG A 51 10.91 -4.54 8.14
C ARG A 51 10.18 -5.17 6.95
N ASN A 52 9.61 -6.37 7.14
CA ASN A 52 8.86 -7.06 6.11
C ASN A 52 7.57 -6.31 5.76
N TYR A 53 6.87 -5.79 6.76
CA TYR A 53 5.69 -4.95 6.62
C TYR A 53 5.93 -3.73 5.73
N PHE A 54 6.96 -2.93 6.04
CA PHE A 54 7.28 -1.75 5.22
C PHE A 54 7.83 -2.10 3.83
N ARG A 55 8.59 -3.20 3.69
CA ARG A 55 9.04 -3.68 2.37
C ARG A 55 7.85 -4.04 1.48
N PHE A 56 6.83 -4.69 2.05
CA PHE A 56 5.62 -5.04 1.32
C PHE A 56 4.86 -3.79 0.85
N LEU A 57 4.64 -2.83 1.75
CA LEU A 57 3.98 -1.55 1.42
C LEU A 57 4.71 -0.78 0.30
N GLU A 58 6.04 -0.68 0.40
CA GLU A 58 6.89 0.00 -0.58
C GLU A 58 6.78 -0.69 -1.96
N ASN A 59 6.83 -2.01 -2.01
CA ASN A 59 6.67 -2.76 -3.27
C ASN A 59 5.30 -2.53 -3.92
N LYS A 60 4.22 -2.53 -3.14
CA LYS A 60 2.86 -2.31 -3.67
C LYS A 60 2.66 -0.87 -4.14
N THR A 61 3.20 0.10 -3.41
CA THR A 61 3.15 1.52 -3.79
C THR A 61 3.92 1.75 -5.09
N ASN A 62 5.16 1.26 -5.20
CA ASN A 62 5.97 1.37 -6.42
C ASN A 62 5.29 0.74 -7.64
N PHE A 63 4.64 -0.41 -7.46
CA PHE A 63 3.87 -1.06 -8.50
C PHE A 63 2.71 -0.18 -8.98
N ILE A 64 1.92 0.36 -8.04
CA ILE A 64 0.81 1.27 -8.36
C ILE A 64 1.33 2.56 -9.02
N THR A 65 2.40 3.15 -8.51
CA THR A 65 3.05 4.36 -9.08
C THR A 65 3.43 4.13 -10.54
N THR A 66 4.11 3.02 -10.83
CA THR A 66 4.58 2.69 -12.18
C THR A 66 3.40 2.59 -13.16
N GLU A 67 2.36 1.88 -12.77
CA GLU A 67 1.20 1.63 -13.64
C GLU A 67 0.27 2.85 -13.74
N PHE A 68 0.10 3.62 -12.66
CA PHE A 68 -0.64 4.90 -12.69
C PHE A 68 0.01 5.87 -13.67
N LEU A 69 1.35 5.98 -13.65
CA LEU A 69 2.10 6.77 -14.62
C LEU A 69 1.99 6.22 -16.05
N HIS A 70 1.95 4.90 -16.24
CA HIS A 70 1.72 4.29 -17.54
C HIS A 70 0.32 4.56 -18.09
N ARG A 71 -0.74 4.44 -17.27
CA ARG A 71 -2.12 4.76 -17.66
C ARG A 71 -2.28 6.24 -18.01
N ARG A 72 -1.77 7.15 -17.16
CA ARG A 72 -1.79 8.61 -17.43
C ARG A 72 -1.12 9.00 -18.74
N LYS A 73 -0.06 8.28 -19.13
CA LYS A 73 0.65 8.53 -20.39
C LYS A 73 -0.03 7.93 -21.62
N ARG A 74 -0.94 6.96 -21.46
CA ARG A 74 -1.48 6.17 -22.58
C ARG A 74 -2.98 6.27 -22.79
N GLU A 75 -3.79 6.82 -21.87
CA GLU A 75 -5.26 6.92 -21.97
C GLU A 75 -5.97 5.62 -22.46
N VAL A 76 -5.36 4.45 -22.21
CA VAL A 76 -5.86 3.17 -22.73
C VAL A 76 -6.07 2.22 -21.56
N HIS A 77 -7.31 1.73 -21.44
CA HIS A 77 -7.68 0.63 -20.56
C HIS A 77 -6.82 -0.59 -20.91
N ASN A 78 -6.06 -1.11 -19.94
CA ASN A 78 -5.12 -2.22 -20.15
C ASN A 78 -5.69 -3.49 -19.50
N PRO A 79 -6.22 -4.47 -20.23
CA PRO A 79 -6.78 -5.71 -19.67
C PRO A 79 -5.75 -6.54 -18.88
N LEU A 80 -4.46 -6.38 -19.17
CA LEU A 80 -3.38 -7.03 -18.41
C LEU A 80 -3.26 -6.44 -16.99
N TRP A 81 -3.77 -5.23 -16.76
CA TRP A 81 -3.84 -4.62 -15.44
C TRP A 81 -4.85 -5.34 -14.54
N ASP A 82 -6.07 -5.57 -15.00
CA ASP A 82 -7.10 -6.24 -14.19
C ASP A 82 -6.62 -7.64 -13.77
N SER A 83 -5.95 -8.36 -14.67
CA SER A 83 -5.31 -9.65 -14.38
C SER A 83 -4.17 -9.54 -13.36
N ARG A 84 -3.26 -8.57 -13.50
CA ARG A 84 -2.15 -8.35 -12.55
C ARG A 84 -2.61 -7.85 -11.19
N VAL A 85 -3.65 -7.02 -11.15
CA VAL A 85 -4.31 -6.58 -9.92
C VAL A 85 -4.92 -7.78 -9.22
N ASN A 86 -5.70 -8.60 -9.92
CA ASN A 86 -6.30 -9.80 -9.34
C ASN A 86 -5.23 -10.76 -8.79
N GLN A 87 -4.14 -10.99 -9.53
CA GLN A 87 -3.01 -11.77 -9.02
C GLN A 87 -2.33 -11.12 -7.82
N ALA A 88 -2.18 -9.79 -7.82
CA ALA A 88 -1.59 -9.06 -6.71
C ALA A 88 -2.49 -9.11 -5.47
N LEU A 89 -3.82 -9.06 -5.62
CA LEU A 89 -4.83 -9.22 -4.57
C LEU A 89 -4.75 -10.63 -3.96
N GLU A 90 -4.71 -11.68 -4.79
CA GLU A 90 -4.55 -13.07 -4.33
C GLU A 90 -3.22 -13.28 -3.57
N GLN A 91 -2.14 -12.61 -4.00
CA GLN A 91 -0.85 -12.67 -3.29
C GLN A 91 -0.87 -11.88 -1.98
N ILE A 92 -1.59 -10.76 -1.92
CA ILE A 92 -1.76 -9.99 -0.69
C ILE A 92 -2.42 -10.86 0.38
N GLU A 93 -3.48 -11.60 0.03
CA GLU A 93 -4.18 -12.52 0.93
C GLU A 93 -3.28 -13.65 1.48
N ARG A 94 -2.22 -14.01 0.75
CA ARG A 94 -1.29 -15.08 1.16
C ARG A 94 -0.12 -14.61 2.02
N VAL A 95 0.23 -13.32 1.95
CA VAL A 95 1.53 -12.82 2.46
C VAL A 95 1.37 -11.74 3.53
N ALA A 96 0.22 -11.08 3.59
CA ALA A 96 0.00 -10.03 4.58
C ALA A 96 -0.12 -10.64 5.99
N PRO A 97 0.67 -10.15 6.96
CA PRO A 97 0.63 -10.65 8.34
C PRO A 97 -0.63 -10.22 9.11
N THR A 98 -1.42 -9.27 8.59
CA THR A 98 -2.63 -8.72 9.22
C THR A 98 -3.75 -8.52 8.19
N GLU A 99 -5.01 -8.58 8.65
CA GLU A 99 -6.20 -8.27 7.81
C GLU A 99 -6.18 -6.82 7.30
N LYS A 100 -5.79 -5.86 8.15
CA LYS A 100 -5.77 -4.42 7.82
C LYS A 100 -4.77 -4.06 6.72
N LEU A 101 -3.55 -4.63 6.73
CA LEU A 101 -2.57 -4.45 5.65
C LEU A 101 -3.09 -4.99 4.30
N SER A 102 -3.80 -6.12 4.36
CA SER A 102 -4.44 -6.70 3.19
C SER A 102 -5.51 -5.78 2.65
N GLU A 103 -6.40 -5.28 3.52
CA GLU A 103 -7.47 -4.36 3.14
C GLU A 103 -6.93 -3.08 2.53
N PHE A 104 -5.90 -2.48 3.12
CA PHE A 104 -5.27 -1.29 2.55
C PHE A 104 -4.70 -1.54 1.15
N ALA A 105 -3.93 -2.63 0.98
CA ALA A 105 -3.36 -2.98 -0.30
C ALA A 105 -4.45 -3.32 -1.34
N LYS A 106 -5.55 -3.95 -0.92
CA LYS A 106 -6.73 -4.21 -1.76
C LYS A 106 -7.42 -2.91 -2.17
N GLN A 107 -7.61 -1.97 -1.24
CA GLN A 107 -8.23 -0.66 -1.51
C GLN A 107 -7.37 0.19 -2.44
N LEU A 108 -6.05 0.18 -2.27
CA LEU A 108 -5.12 0.87 -3.16
C LEU A 108 -5.21 0.35 -4.61
N LEU A 109 -5.30 -0.98 -4.77
CA LEU A 109 -5.44 -1.62 -6.07
C LEU A 109 -6.83 -1.40 -6.70
N SER A 110 -7.89 -1.38 -5.89
CA SER A 110 -9.25 -1.10 -6.40
C SER A 110 -9.43 0.38 -6.78
N GLN A 111 -8.87 1.31 -6.02
CA GLN A 111 -8.91 2.74 -6.34
C GLN A 111 -8.11 3.08 -7.61
N SER A 112 -7.03 2.35 -7.89
CA SER A 112 -6.29 2.51 -9.15
C SER A 112 -7.02 1.93 -10.38
N LEU A 113 -8.09 1.15 -10.17
CA LEU A 113 -9.01 0.70 -11.23
C LEU A 113 -10.12 1.72 -11.54
N LEU A 114 -10.51 2.56 -10.57
CA LEU A 114 -11.74 3.37 -10.61
C LEU A 114 -11.63 4.76 -11.28
N ARG A 115 -10.68 4.99 -12.19
CA ARG A 115 -10.64 6.20 -13.03
C ARG A 115 -10.20 5.92 -14.46
#